data_AF-A0A961VCE4-F1
#
_entry.id   AF-A0A961VCE4-F1
#
_cell.length_a   1.000
_cell.length_b   1.000
_cell.length_c   1.000
_cell.angle_alpha   90.00
_cell.angle_beta   90.00
_cell.angle_gamma   90.00
#
_symmetry.space_group_name_H-M   'P 1'
#
loop_
_entity.id
_entity.type
_entity.pdbx_description
1 polymer ?
#
loop_
_entity_poly.entity_id
_entity_poly.type
_entity_poly.pdbx_seq_one_letter_code
_entity_poly.pdbx_strand_id
1 'polypeptide(L)'
;MAAVWLAAVGSYDFVRDQNRALLEKVDQGEPVTQRVIEAAIAEIGKLPDDPRLDCVNGFHASAAGLYRGRAYARLDTGDLDGALADFEQSRQQVRRGLACSPRDANQWVSYAVASANANHLDRPLGDFLSFSRKLAPNEPSVALRRLQLALRMGAAIRPEDREWIEADAALLDNKYYHRRKDALEVLGMASFDQLQARIGEITR
;
A
#
# COMPACT_ATOMS: atom_id res chain seq x y z
N MET A 1 -33.54 -14.26 3.84
CA MET A 1 -32.06 -14.28 3.80
C MET A 1 -31.54 -14.20 2.36
N ALA A 2 -31.93 -13.16 1.61
CA ALA A 2 -31.42 -12.89 0.25
C ALA A 2 -31.10 -11.41 0.00
N ALA A 3 -31.36 -10.53 0.98
CA ALA A 3 -31.23 -9.08 0.85
C ALA A 3 -29.87 -8.52 1.31
N VAL A 4 -28.98 -9.35 1.86
CA VAL A 4 -27.66 -8.91 2.38
C VAL A 4 -26.55 -9.09 1.35
N TRP A 5 -26.74 -9.95 0.34
CA TRP A 5 -25.77 -10.17 -0.73
C TRP A 5 -25.80 -9.14 -1.87
N LEU A 6 -26.91 -8.40 -2.03
CA LEU A 6 -27.04 -7.36 -3.06
C LEU A 6 -26.40 -6.01 -2.67
N ALA A 7 -26.22 -5.73 -1.38
CA ALA A 7 -25.62 -4.47 -0.91
C ALA A 7 -24.08 -4.46 -0.98
N ALA A 8 -23.43 -5.63 -0.90
CA ALA A 8 -21.97 -5.76 -0.97
C ALA A 8 -21.43 -5.70 -2.40
N VAL A 9 -22.19 -6.20 -3.38
CA VAL A 9 -21.88 -6.03 -4.82
C VAL A 9 -22.27 -4.62 -5.29
N GLY A 10 -23.38 -4.07 -4.79
CA GLY A 10 -23.85 -2.73 -5.13
C GLY A 10 -22.94 -1.59 -4.66
N SER A 11 -22.18 -1.74 -3.58
CA SER A 11 -21.23 -0.71 -3.11
C SER A 11 -19.90 -0.73 -3.86
N TYR A 12 -19.44 -1.92 -4.27
CA TYR A 12 -18.32 -2.06 -5.20
C TYR A 12 -18.70 -1.52 -6.59
N ASP A 13 -19.90 -1.83 -7.08
CA ASP A 13 -20.41 -1.28 -8.35
C ASP A 13 -20.80 0.20 -8.26
N PHE A 14 -21.18 0.75 -7.10
CA PHE A 14 -21.51 2.19 -6.99
C PHE A 14 -20.26 3.07 -7.02
N VAL A 15 -19.21 2.70 -6.28
CA VAL A 15 -17.91 3.39 -6.35
C VAL A 15 -17.25 3.15 -7.70
N ARG A 16 -17.38 1.94 -8.26
CA ARG A 16 -16.92 1.62 -9.61
C ARG A 16 -17.74 2.32 -10.70
N ASP A 17 -19.04 2.55 -10.57
CA ASP A 17 -19.86 3.21 -11.60
C ASP A 17 -19.67 4.73 -11.57
N GLN A 18 -19.62 5.35 -10.37
CA GLN A 18 -19.33 6.78 -10.27
C GLN A 18 -17.91 7.13 -10.72
N ASN A 19 -16.96 6.21 -10.55
CA ASN A 19 -15.57 6.38 -10.97
C ASN A 19 -15.20 5.49 -12.17
N ARG A 20 -16.17 4.93 -12.90
CA ARG A 20 -15.93 3.92 -13.96
C ARG A 20 -15.09 4.48 -15.07
N ALA A 21 -15.51 5.65 -15.54
CA ALA A 21 -14.80 6.38 -16.57
C ALA A 21 -13.38 6.79 -16.12
N LEU A 22 -13.16 6.96 -14.81
CA LEU A 22 -11.85 7.26 -14.24
C LEU A 22 -10.96 6.01 -14.23
N LEU A 23 -11.51 4.88 -13.76
CA LEU A 23 -10.82 3.60 -13.68
C LEU A 23 -10.57 3.00 -15.06
N GLU A 24 -11.49 3.14 -16.02
CA GLU A 24 -11.33 2.75 -17.42
C GLU A 24 -10.20 3.53 -18.10
N LYS A 25 -10.04 4.81 -17.78
CA LYS A 25 -8.91 5.63 -18.27
C LYS A 25 -7.58 5.20 -17.67
N VAL A 26 -7.56 4.85 -16.39
CA VAL A 26 -6.39 4.27 -15.72
C VAL A 26 -6.01 2.94 -16.37
N ASP A 27 -6.99 2.05 -16.61
CA ASP A 27 -6.79 0.75 -17.26
C ASP A 27 -6.36 0.88 -18.74
N GLN A 28 -6.76 1.95 -19.43
CA GLN A 28 -6.33 2.27 -20.79
C GLN A 28 -4.95 2.93 -20.87
N GLY A 29 -4.27 3.12 -19.73
CA GLY A 29 -2.95 3.74 -19.68
C GLY A 29 -2.98 5.24 -19.96
N GLU A 30 -4.14 5.91 -19.86
CA GLU A 30 -4.15 7.37 -19.83
C GLU A 30 -3.39 7.83 -18.58
N PRO A 31 -2.49 8.82 -18.70
CA PRO A 31 -1.79 9.34 -17.55
C PRO A 31 -2.84 9.85 -16.55
N VAL A 32 -2.84 9.25 -15.37
CA VAL A 32 -3.69 9.68 -14.25
C VAL A 32 -3.26 11.09 -13.88
N THR A 33 -3.92 12.07 -14.50
CA THR A 33 -3.55 13.48 -14.31
C THR A 33 -3.86 13.88 -12.87
N GLN A 34 -3.10 14.84 -12.35
CA GLN A 34 -3.37 15.44 -11.04
C GLN A 34 -4.85 15.85 -10.89
N ARG A 35 -5.46 16.36 -11.96
CA ARG A 35 -6.89 16.72 -12.03
C ARG A 35 -7.83 15.53 -11.74
N VAL A 36 -7.50 14.34 -12.24
CA VAL A 36 -8.26 13.11 -11.99
C VAL A 36 -8.19 12.71 -10.52
N ILE A 37 -6.99 12.77 -9.93
CA ILE A 37 -6.77 12.45 -8.52
C ILE A 37 -7.51 13.45 -7.62
N GLU A 38 -7.44 14.74 -7.95
CA GLU A 38 -8.13 15.81 -7.21
C GLU A 38 -9.65 15.65 -7.26
N ALA A 39 -10.21 15.33 -8.43
CA ALA A 39 -11.64 15.05 -8.56
C ALA A 39 -12.07 13.86 -7.70
N ALA A 40 -11.32 12.76 -7.74
CA ALA A 40 -11.63 11.57 -6.94
C ALA A 40 -11.55 11.84 -5.43
N ILE A 41 -10.54 12.59 -4.97
CA ILE A 41 -10.41 13.00 -3.56
C ILE A 41 -11.58 13.91 -3.15
N ALA A 42 -12.01 14.82 -4.02
CA ALA A 42 -13.15 15.69 -3.75
C ALA A 42 -14.45 14.88 -3.60
N GLU A 43 -14.68 13.86 -4.42
CA GLU A 43 -15.84 12.97 -4.27
C GLU A 43 -15.76 12.16 -2.98
N ILE A 44 -14.58 11.64 -2.60
CA ILE A 44 -14.39 10.96 -1.31
C ILE A 44 -14.77 11.88 -0.14
N GLY A 45 -14.40 13.15 -0.19
CA GLY A 45 -14.73 14.14 0.84
C GLY A 45 -16.23 14.49 0.94
N LYS A 46 -17.03 14.20 -0.10
CA LYS A 46 -18.49 14.39 -0.10
C LYS A 46 -19.24 13.19 0.45
N LEU A 47 -18.59 12.03 0.55
CA LEU A 47 -19.25 10.84 1.05
C LEU A 47 -19.66 11.08 2.51
N PRO A 48 -20.92 10.75 2.88
CA PRO A 48 -21.36 10.86 4.25
C PRO A 48 -20.51 9.95 5.14
N ASP A 49 -20.41 10.32 6.41
CA ASP A 49 -19.88 9.46 7.47
C ASP A 49 -20.91 8.33 7.73
N ASP A 50 -21.03 7.41 6.76
CA ASP A 50 -21.92 6.26 6.78
C ASP A 50 -21.12 5.03 7.23
N PRO A 51 -21.42 4.45 8.40
CA PRO A 51 -20.78 3.24 8.89
C PRO A 51 -20.86 2.04 7.94
N ARG A 52 -21.76 2.08 6.95
CA ARG A 52 -21.85 1.05 5.89
C ARG A 52 -20.72 1.17 4.87
N LEU A 53 -20.16 2.36 4.68
CA LEU A 53 -19.02 2.61 3.80
C LEU A 53 -17.68 2.30 4.48
N ASP A 54 -17.63 2.33 5.82
CA ASP A 54 -16.41 2.12 6.60
C ASP A 54 -15.71 0.79 6.33
N CYS A 55 -16.45 -0.27 6.00
CA CYS A 55 -15.87 -1.58 5.74
C CYS A 55 -16.09 -2.08 4.31
N VAL A 56 -16.38 -1.19 3.36
CA VAL A 56 -16.42 -1.58 1.95
C VAL A 56 -15.01 -1.95 1.51
N ASN A 57 -14.82 -3.25 1.24
CA ASN A 57 -13.54 -3.79 0.80
C ASN A 57 -13.00 -3.01 -0.40
N GLY A 58 -11.77 -2.50 -0.25
CA GLY A 58 -11.08 -1.75 -1.29
C GLY A 58 -11.33 -0.25 -1.31
N PHE A 59 -12.37 0.27 -0.66
CA PHE A 59 -12.64 1.72 -0.62
C PHE A 59 -11.50 2.48 0.05
N HIS A 60 -11.20 2.14 1.31
CA HIS A 60 -10.12 2.77 2.06
C HIS A 60 -8.73 2.57 1.44
N ALA A 61 -8.47 1.40 0.84
CA ALA A 61 -7.22 1.15 0.14
C ALA A 61 -7.06 2.04 -1.10
N SER A 62 -8.14 2.24 -1.85
CA SER A 62 -8.16 3.11 -3.04
C SER A 62 -8.02 4.59 -2.66
N ALA A 63 -8.77 5.04 -1.65
CA ALA A 63 -8.66 6.38 -1.11
C ALA A 63 -7.24 6.67 -0.61
N ALA A 64 -6.63 5.74 0.14
CA ALA A 64 -5.24 5.86 0.57
C ALA A 64 -4.26 5.98 -0.61
N GLY A 65 -4.49 5.22 -1.67
CA GLY A 65 -3.71 5.29 -2.90
C GLY A 65 -3.78 6.65 -3.60
N LEU A 66 -4.99 7.23 -3.69
CA LEU A 66 -5.21 8.56 -4.29
C LEU A 66 -4.48 9.67 -3.53
N TYR A 67 -4.65 9.72 -2.21
CA TYR A 67 -3.95 10.70 -1.37
C TYR A 67 -2.43 10.56 -1.50
N ARG A 68 -1.90 9.34 -1.47
CA ARG A 68 -0.46 9.10 -1.65
C ARG A 68 0.04 9.53 -3.03
N GLY A 69 -0.75 9.28 -4.08
CA GLY A 69 -0.43 9.73 -5.44
C GLY A 69 -0.35 11.25 -5.55
N ARG A 70 -1.33 11.96 -4.96
CA ARG A 70 -1.32 13.43 -4.92
C ARG A 70 -0.16 13.98 -4.09
N ALA A 71 0.16 13.33 -2.97
CA ALA A 71 1.30 13.72 -2.14
C ALA A 71 2.62 13.69 -2.92
N TYR A 72 2.88 12.63 -3.70
CA TYR A 72 4.08 12.59 -4.55
C TYR A 72 4.06 13.68 -5.63
N ALA A 73 2.92 13.91 -6.28
CA ALA A 73 2.82 15.00 -7.26
C ALA A 73 3.08 16.39 -6.63
N ARG A 74 2.67 16.60 -5.37
CA ARG A 74 2.97 17.82 -4.61
C ARG A 74 4.44 17.94 -4.21
N LEU A 75 5.10 16.82 -3.89
CA LEU A 75 6.55 16.82 -3.69
C LEU A 75 7.29 17.24 -4.96
N ASP A 76 6.87 16.76 -6.12
CA ASP A 76 7.49 17.10 -7.41
C ASP A 76 7.39 18.60 -7.75
N THR A 77 6.34 19.28 -7.24
CA THR A 77 6.14 20.72 -7.41
C THR A 77 6.67 21.56 -6.24
N GLY A 78 7.20 20.93 -5.18
CA GLY A 78 7.75 21.59 -4.00
C GLY A 78 6.72 21.98 -2.93
N ASP A 79 5.46 21.59 -3.06
CA ASP A 79 4.41 21.77 -2.04
C ASP A 79 4.55 20.71 -0.92
N LEU A 80 5.54 20.93 -0.04
CA LEU A 80 5.87 19.99 1.04
C LEU A 80 4.75 19.87 2.07
N ASP A 81 4.14 20.99 2.47
CA ASP A 81 3.07 21.00 3.48
C ASP A 81 1.82 20.27 2.95
N GLY A 82 1.45 20.53 1.70
CA GLY A 82 0.35 19.83 1.04
C GLY A 82 0.64 18.33 0.85
N ALA A 83 1.89 17.95 0.58
CA ALA A 83 2.27 16.55 0.48
C ALA A 83 2.17 15.82 1.84
N LEU A 84 2.64 16.44 2.92
CA LEU A 84 2.53 15.88 4.27
C LEU A 84 1.07 15.72 4.70
N ALA A 85 0.22 16.72 4.45
CA ALA A 85 -1.21 16.61 4.73
C ALA A 85 -1.86 15.44 3.99
N ASP A 86 -1.48 15.20 2.73
CA ASP A 86 -1.98 14.08 1.94
C ASP A 86 -1.44 12.73 2.43
N PHE A 87 -0.19 12.63 2.83
CA PHE A 87 0.32 11.40 3.44
C PHE A 87 -0.41 11.06 4.74
N GLU A 88 -0.76 12.06 5.54
CA GLU A 88 -1.55 11.85 6.75
C GLU A 88 -2.96 11.35 6.44
N GLN A 89 -3.61 11.91 5.43
CA GLN A 89 -4.90 11.39 4.95
C GLN A 89 -4.78 9.96 4.44
N SER A 90 -3.72 9.63 3.69
CA SER A 90 -3.44 8.27 3.23
C SER A 90 -3.35 7.29 4.40
N ARG A 91 -2.59 7.65 5.45
CA ARG A 91 -2.44 6.85 6.66
C ARG A 91 -3.76 6.67 7.41
N GLN A 92 -4.56 7.73 7.52
CA GLN A 92 -5.89 7.67 8.14
C GLN A 92 -6.81 6.70 7.39
N GLN A 93 -6.82 6.75 6.06
CA GLN A 93 -7.63 5.82 5.25
C GLN A 93 -7.18 4.37 5.45
N VAL A 94 -5.88 4.08 5.40
CA VAL A 94 -5.40 2.71 5.68
C VAL A 94 -5.80 2.26 7.09
N ARG A 95 -5.71 3.13 8.10
CA ARG A 95 -6.12 2.81 9.47
C ARG A 95 -7.59 2.39 9.56
N ARG A 96 -8.48 3.10 8.85
CA ARG A 96 -9.91 2.75 8.78
C ARG A 96 -10.11 1.38 8.13
N GLY A 97 -9.47 1.14 6.98
CA GLY A 97 -9.51 -0.18 6.33
C GLY A 97 -8.98 -1.31 7.21
N LEU A 98 -7.91 -1.05 7.98
CA LEU A 98 -7.34 -2.01 8.92
C LEU A 98 -8.26 -2.32 10.10
N ALA A 99 -9.05 -1.35 10.57
CA ALA A 99 -10.05 -1.59 11.62
C ALA A 99 -11.11 -2.62 11.17
N CYS A 100 -11.44 -2.62 9.89
CA CYS A 100 -12.38 -3.59 9.29
C CYS A 100 -11.72 -4.95 8.99
N SER A 101 -10.45 -4.95 8.59
CA SER A 101 -9.72 -6.17 8.20
C SER A 101 -8.38 -6.29 8.95
N PRO A 102 -8.39 -6.47 10.28
CA PRO A 102 -7.16 -6.49 11.08
C PRO A 102 -6.28 -7.73 10.82
N ARG A 103 -6.80 -8.72 10.10
CA ARG A 103 -6.08 -9.94 9.70
C ARG A 103 -5.52 -9.87 8.27
N ASP A 104 -5.72 -8.78 7.56
CA ASP A 104 -5.14 -8.60 6.23
C ASP A 104 -3.67 -8.14 6.35
N ALA A 105 -2.76 -9.05 6.03
CA ALA A 105 -1.33 -8.79 6.08
C ALA A 105 -0.89 -7.65 5.12
N ASN A 106 -1.57 -7.45 3.99
CA ASN A 106 -1.27 -6.35 3.06
C ASN A 106 -1.67 -5.00 3.62
N GLN A 107 -2.75 -4.93 4.42
CA GLN A 107 -3.15 -3.68 5.08
C GLN A 107 -2.12 -3.23 6.11
N TRP A 108 -1.53 -4.17 6.86
CA TRP A 108 -0.44 -3.85 7.79
C TRP A 108 0.81 -3.29 7.08
N VAL A 109 1.20 -3.86 5.93
CA VAL A 109 2.31 -3.28 5.13
C VAL A 109 1.93 -1.91 4.58
N SER A 110 0.70 -1.77 4.08
CA SER A 110 0.21 -0.48 3.56
C SER A 110 0.19 0.59 4.64
N TYR A 111 -0.13 0.22 5.89
CA TYR A 111 -0.13 1.12 7.03
C TYR A 111 1.29 1.55 7.38
N ALA A 112 2.24 0.61 7.37
CA ALA A 112 3.65 0.90 7.57
C ALA A 112 4.19 1.89 6.52
N VAL A 113 3.89 1.66 5.23
CA VAL A 113 4.27 2.57 4.13
C VAL A 113 3.66 3.96 4.31
N ALA A 114 2.36 4.04 4.64
CA ALA A 114 1.69 5.32 4.83
C ALA A 114 2.24 6.08 6.04
N SER A 115 2.59 5.38 7.11
CA SER A 115 3.19 5.96 8.31
C SER A 115 4.60 6.49 8.05
N ALA A 116 5.41 5.73 7.30
CA ALA A 116 6.74 6.16 6.88
C ALA A 116 6.68 7.46 6.05
N ASN A 117 5.75 7.52 5.09
CA ASN A 117 5.59 8.69 4.23
C ASN A 117 5.09 9.93 4.97
N ALA A 118 4.19 9.75 5.95
CA ALA A 118 3.68 10.85 6.76
C ALA A 118 4.67 11.33 7.84
N ASN A 119 5.92 10.81 7.81
CA ASN A 119 6.95 11.06 8.81
C ASN A 119 6.50 10.75 10.26
N HIS A 120 5.46 9.91 10.40
CA HIS A 120 4.96 9.43 11.68
C HIS A 120 5.65 8.11 12.00
N LEU A 121 6.90 8.22 12.43
CA LEU A 121 7.73 7.12 12.93
C LEU A 121 7.62 6.95 14.45
N ASP A 122 6.54 7.47 15.05
CA ASP A 122 6.27 7.47 16.49
C ASP A 122 6.19 6.05 17.08
N ARG A 123 5.76 5.08 16.27
CA ARG A 123 5.95 3.65 16.51
C ARG A 123 7.01 3.10 15.57
N PRO A 124 7.92 2.20 16.00
CA PRO A 124 8.87 1.57 15.11
C PRO A 124 8.11 0.88 13.97
N LEU A 125 8.37 1.27 12.72
CA LEU A 125 7.76 0.65 11.52
C LEU A 125 7.88 -0.88 11.54
N GLY A 126 8.90 -1.41 12.22
CA GLY A 126 9.11 -2.82 12.48
C GLY A 126 7.92 -3.54 13.14
N ASP A 127 7.13 -2.87 14.00
CA ASP A 127 5.96 -3.50 14.64
C ASP A 127 4.90 -3.90 13.61
N PHE A 128 4.65 -3.04 12.61
CA PHE A 128 3.65 -3.29 11.58
C PHE A 128 4.11 -4.33 10.56
N LEU A 129 5.40 -4.31 10.22
CA LEU A 129 6.02 -5.35 9.40
C LEU A 129 5.97 -6.72 10.08
N SER A 130 6.26 -6.76 11.39
CA SER A 130 6.12 -7.94 12.22
C SER A 130 4.68 -8.51 12.23
N PHE A 131 3.65 -7.66 12.35
CA PHE A 131 2.26 -8.12 12.24
C PHE A 131 1.93 -8.70 10.87
N SER A 132 2.35 -8.03 9.80
CA SER A 132 2.17 -8.53 8.43
C SER A 132 2.80 -9.91 8.24
N ARG A 133 4.04 -10.10 8.69
CA ARG A 133 4.75 -11.38 8.61
C ARG A 133 4.06 -12.48 9.43
N LYS A 134 3.57 -12.18 10.64
CA LYS A 134 2.82 -13.15 11.46
C LYS A 134 1.55 -13.64 10.76
N LEU A 135 0.86 -12.75 10.04
CA LEU A 135 -0.39 -13.06 9.36
C LEU A 135 -0.18 -13.78 8.02
N ALA A 136 0.84 -13.39 7.26
CA ALA A 136 1.15 -13.97 5.97
C ALA A 136 2.66 -14.16 5.81
N PRO A 137 3.24 -15.19 6.46
CA PRO A 137 4.66 -15.42 6.40
C PRO A 137 5.07 -15.74 4.97
N ASN A 138 4.48 -16.77 4.36
CA ASN A 138 4.98 -17.34 3.11
C ASN A 138 4.24 -16.82 1.87
N GLU A 139 3.63 -15.64 1.96
CA GLU A 139 2.87 -15.04 0.86
C GLU A 139 3.78 -14.13 0.02
N PRO A 140 4.20 -14.53 -1.20
CA PRO A 140 5.22 -13.80 -1.95
C PRO A 140 4.83 -12.37 -2.32
N SER A 141 3.53 -12.14 -2.56
CA SER A 141 3.01 -10.82 -2.89
C SER A 141 3.15 -9.83 -1.72
N VAL A 142 2.98 -10.30 -0.49
CA VAL A 142 3.16 -9.51 0.73
C VAL A 142 4.65 -9.37 1.05
N ALA A 143 5.44 -10.43 0.89
CA ALA A 143 6.89 -10.42 1.07
C ALA A 143 7.56 -9.37 0.18
N LEU A 144 7.17 -9.28 -1.10
CA LEU A 144 7.64 -8.24 -2.01
C LEU A 144 7.42 -6.82 -1.45
N ARG A 145 6.23 -6.54 -0.92
CA ARG A 145 5.91 -5.21 -0.35
C ARG A 145 6.69 -4.94 0.94
N ARG A 146 6.91 -5.96 1.77
CA ARG A 146 7.76 -5.84 2.98
C ARG A 146 9.21 -5.53 2.59
N LEU A 147 9.75 -6.22 1.58
CA LEU A 147 11.09 -5.98 1.04
C LEU A 147 11.24 -4.57 0.47
N GLN A 148 10.25 -4.09 -0.31
CA GLN A 148 10.25 -2.71 -0.80
C GLN A 148 10.36 -1.70 0.34
N LEU A 149 9.60 -1.89 1.42
CA LEU A 149 9.67 -1.01 2.58
C LEU A 149 11.02 -1.15 3.31
N ALA A 150 11.51 -2.38 3.51
CA ALA A 150 12.78 -2.62 4.17
C ALA A 150 13.96 -1.96 3.45
N LEU A 151 14.01 -2.06 2.12
CA LEU A 151 15.04 -1.41 1.30
C LEU A 151 14.96 0.12 1.35
N ARG A 152 13.76 0.69 1.53
CA ARG A 152 13.59 2.14 1.73
C ARG A 152 14.04 2.59 3.12
N MET A 153 13.76 1.78 4.14
CA MET A 153 14.17 2.05 5.52
C MET A 153 15.69 1.93 5.70
N GLY A 154 16.34 1.01 4.97
CA GLY A 154 17.77 0.81 5.05
C GLY A 154 18.22 0.45 6.47
N ALA A 155 19.20 1.19 6.99
CA ALA A 155 19.74 1.00 8.34
C ALA A 155 18.72 1.29 9.47
N ALA A 156 17.56 1.86 9.18
CA ALA A 156 16.49 2.06 10.17
C ALA A 156 15.71 0.78 10.49
N ILE A 157 16.00 -0.34 9.81
CA ILE A 157 15.45 -1.66 10.15
C ILE A 157 15.99 -2.14 11.49
N ARG A 158 15.10 -2.65 12.34
CA ARG A 158 15.49 -3.17 13.66
C ARG A 158 16.29 -4.46 13.52
N PRO A 159 17.28 -4.72 14.39
CA PRO A 159 18.07 -5.94 14.33
C PRO A 159 17.23 -7.23 14.35
N GLU A 160 16.18 -7.28 15.17
CA GLU A 160 15.26 -8.43 15.26
C GLU A 160 14.44 -8.67 13.99
N ASP A 161 14.36 -7.68 13.09
CA ASP A 161 13.61 -7.79 11.85
C ASP A 161 14.46 -8.32 10.67
N ARG A 162 15.79 -8.38 10.82
CA ARG A 162 16.73 -8.70 9.74
C ARG A 162 16.57 -10.12 9.20
N GLU A 163 16.36 -11.10 10.11
CA GLU A 163 16.21 -12.51 9.74
C GLU A 163 15.03 -12.74 8.79
N TRP A 164 13.90 -12.07 9.03
CA TRP A 164 12.73 -12.28 8.17
C TRP A 164 12.82 -11.54 6.84
N ILE A 165 13.63 -10.48 6.72
CA ILE A 165 13.91 -9.82 5.44
C ILE A 165 14.64 -10.80 4.51
N GLU A 166 15.63 -11.52 5.03
CA GLU A 166 16.33 -12.57 4.28
C GLU A 166 15.37 -13.71 3.89
N ALA A 167 14.49 -14.12 4.80
CA ALA A 167 13.46 -15.12 4.51
C ALA A 167 12.48 -14.66 3.41
N ASP A 168 12.06 -13.40 3.43
CA ASP A 168 11.18 -12.82 2.40
C ASP A 168 11.87 -12.78 1.04
N ALA A 169 13.18 -12.49 0.99
CA ALA A 169 13.97 -12.53 -0.23
C ALA A 169 14.02 -13.94 -0.82
N ALA A 170 14.23 -14.94 0.03
CA ALA A 170 14.25 -16.34 -0.38
C ALA A 170 12.91 -16.80 -0.99
N LEU A 171 11.78 -16.23 -0.55
CA LEU A 171 10.47 -16.51 -1.17
C LEU A 171 10.42 -16.05 -2.64
N LEU A 172 11.12 -14.97 -3.00
CA LEU A 172 11.16 -14.45 -4.37
C LEU A 172 12.12 -15.24 -5.27
N ASP A 173 13.08 -15.97 -4.71
CA ASP A 173 13.99 -16.86 -5.47
C ASP A 173 13.35 -18.19 -5.87
N ASN A 174 12.18 -18.49 -5.32
CA ASN A 174 11.54 -19.77 -5.52
C ASN A 174 11.19 -19.97 -7.00
N LYS A 175 11.56 -21.12 -7.57
CA LYS A 175 11.23 -21.52 -8.95
C LYS A 175 9.73 -21.48 -9.28
N TYR A 176 8.86 -21.54 -8.27
CA TYR A 176 7.41 -21.45 -8.43
C TYR A 176 6.88 -20.00 -8.43
N TYR A 177 7.73 -19.02 -8.09
CA TYR A 177 7.38 -17.62 -8.18
C TYR A 177 7.56 -17.13 -9.62
N HIS A 178 6.54 -17.39 -10.44
CA HIS A 178 6.50 -17.06 -11.87
C HIS A 178 6.65 -15.56 -12.18
N ARG A 179 6.51 -14.68 -11.17
CA ARG A 179 6.66 -13.22 -11.28
C ARG A 179 7.99 -12.69 -10.74
N ARG A 180 9.02 -13.54 -10.63
CA ARG A 180 10.35 -13.13 -10.14
C ARG A 180 10.89 -11.91 -10.90
N LYS A 181 10.78 -11.90 -12.22
CA LYS A 181 11.23 -10.78 -13.06
C LYS A 181 10.48 -9.49 -12.69
N ASP A 182 9.15 -9.54 -12.64
CA ASP A 182 8.30 -8.39 -12.29
C ASP A 182 8.62 -7.87 -10.88
N ALA A 183 8.87 -8.77 -9.92
CA ALA A 183 9.25 -8.39 -8.56
C ALA A 183 10.60 -7.67 -8.51
N LEU A 184 11.60 -8.16 -9.26
CA LEU A 184 12.90 -7.49 -9.36
C LEU A 184 12.77 -6.12 -10.02
N GLU A 185 11.97 -5.99 -11.09
CA GLU A 185 11.68 -4.71 -11.74
C GLU A 185 11.02 -3.72 -10.76
N VAL A 186 10.02 -4.18 -10.00
CA VAL A 186 9.34 -3.41 -8.96
C VAL A 186 10.28 -2.98 -7.82
N LEU A 187 11.36 -3.72 -7.59
CA LEU A 187 12.42 -3.40 -6.62
C LEU A 187 13.55 -2.55 -7.24
N GLY A 188 13.53 -2.29 -8.55
CA GLY A 188 14.60 -1.60 -9.26
C GLY A 188 15.90 -2.43 -9.37
N MET A 189 15.78 -3.76 -9.41
CA MET A 189 16.90 -4.70 -9.45
C MET A 189 16.96 -5.41 -10.81
N ALA A 190 18.16 -5.53 -11.37
CA ALA A 190 18.41 -6.26 -12.60
C ALA A 190 18.52 -7.79 -12.38
N SER A 191 18.90 -8.20 -11.18
CA SER A 191 19.09 -9.61 -10.83
C SER A 191 18.78 -9.89 -9.37
N PHE A 192 18.61 -11.17 -9.05
CA PHE A 192 18.45 -11.60 -7.67
C PHE A 192 19.74 -11.45 -6.85
N ASP A 193 20.92 -11.61 -7.47
CA ASP A 193 22.19 -11.35 -6.81
C ASP A 193 22.30 -9.88 -6.35
N GLN A 194 21.80 -8.94 -7.17
CA GLN A 194 21.70 -7.53 -6.79
C GLN A 194 20.76 -7.33 -5.60
N LEU A 195 19.61 -8.02 -5.60
CA LEU A 195 18.70 -8.01 -4.45
C LEU A 195 19.38 -8.54 -3.18
N GLN A 196 20.05 -9.69 -3.26
CA GLN A 196 20.76 -10.28 -2.13
C GLN A 196 21.88 -9.39 -1.59
N ALA A 197 22.66 -8.76 -2.47
CA ALA A 197 23.68 -7.80 -2.07
C ALA A 197 23.08 -6.62 -1.29
N ARG A 198 21.98 -6.04 -1.78
CA ARG A 198 21.28 -4.93 -1.13
C ARG A 198 20.65 -5.31 0.20
N ILE A 199 20.14 -6.53 0.31
CA ILE A 199 19.64 -7.05 1.59
C ILE A 199 20.79 -7.20 2.58
N GLY A 200 21.91 -7.78 2.16
CA GLY A 200 23.11 -7.89 2.98
C GLY A 200 23.67 -6.54 3.44
N GLU A 201 23.47 -5.45 2.70
CA GLU A 201 23.84 -4.09 3.14
C GLU A 201 22.97 -3.60 4.31
N ILE A 202 21.68 -3.94 4.33
CA ILE A 202 20.71 -3.45 5.33
C ILE A 202 20.56 -4.41 6.53
N THR A 203 21.02 -5.67 6.41
CA THR A 203 20.96 -6.66 7.48
C THR A 203 22.28 -6.85 8.25
N ARG A 204 23.39 -6.23 7.82
CA ARG A 204 24.64 -6.16 8.60
C ARG A 204 24.53 -5.17 9.76
#